data_AF-A0A7S2CCN5-F1
#
_entry.id   AF-A0A7S2CCN5-F1
#
_cell.length_a   1.000
_cell.length_b   1.000
_cell.length_c   1.000
_cell.angle_alpha   90.00
_cell.angle_beta   90.00
_cell.angle_gamma   90.00
#
_symmetry.space_group_name_H-M   'P 1'
#
loop_
_entity.id
_entity.type
_entity.pdbx_description
1 polymer ?
#
loop_
_entity_poly.entity_id
_entity_poly.type
_entity_poly.pdbx_seq_one_letter_code
_entity_poly.pdbx_strand_id
1 'polypeptide(L)'
;APGMKKPGSLPFEHDPIVEEVVPPGVVTAKRILQDESDPQHQETKRFFLCLTICHDAQVEHKGPGEPLFSGSSPDEVAFLEASHHVGMCLHSRKAASGN
;
A
#
# COMPACT_ATOMS: atom_id res chain seq x y z
N ALA A 1 19.20 22.21 -52.90
CA ALA A 1 18.66 22.50 -51.56
C ALA A 1 18.86 21.27 -50.69
N PRO A 2 19.64 21.35 -49.60
CA PRO A 2 20.02 20.19 -48.80
C PRO A 2 18.91 19.81 -47.81
N GLY A 3 18.74 18.48 -47.63
CA GLY A 3 17.73 17.89 -46.76
C GLY A 3 18.01 18.11 -45.28
N MET A 4 17.00 18.59 -44.57
CA MET A 4 16.98 18.65 -43.10
C MET A 4 16.57 17.28 -42.54
N LYS A 5 17.54 16.55 -41.97
CA LYS A 5 17.28 15.40 -41.11
C LYS A 5 16.82 15.93 -39.75
N LYS A 6 15.64 15.51 -39.28
CA LYS A 6 15.18 15.82 -37.93
C LYS A 6 16.05 15.08 -36.90
N PRO A 7 16.47 15.74 -35.82
CA PRO A 7 17.40 15.16 -34.84
C PRO A 7 16.71 14.14 -33.93
N GLY A 8 17.39 13.01 -33.74
CA GLY A 8 17.46 12.23 -32.51
C GLY A 8 16.16 11.91 -31.78
N SER A 9 15.56 10.75 -32.08
CA SER A 9 14.88 9.98 -31.04
C SER A 9 15.94 9.53 -30.04
N LEU A 10 15.99 10.15 -28.87
CA LEU A 10 16.67 9.56 -27.74
C LEU A 10 16.00 8.20 -27.47
N PRO A 11 16.73 7.08 -27.38
CA PRO A 11 16.14 5.84 -26.89
C PRO A 11 15.64 6.12 -25.48
N PHE A 12 14.38 5.76 -25.22
CA PHE A 12 13.84 5.68 -23.86
C PHE A 12 14.87 4.90 -23.04
N GLU A 13 15.59 5.58 -22.16
CA GLU A 13 16.39 4.92 -21.15
C GLU A 13 15.42 4.06 -20.37
N HIS A 14 15.63 2.74 -20.43
CA HIS A 14 14.92 1.82 -19.57
C HIS A 14 15.18 2.30 -18.14
N ASP A 15 14.13 2.80 -17.48
CA ASP A 15 14.17 3.00 -16.04
C ASP A 15 14.73 1.71 -15.43
N PRO A 16 15.74 1.79 -14.54
CA PRO A 16 16.28 0.59 -13.91
C PRO A 16 15.11 -0.14 -13.26
N ILE A 17 14.96 -1.44 -13.56
CA ILE A 17 14.03 -2.32 -12.87
C ILE A 17 14.45 -2.29 -11.40
N VAL A 18 13.78 -1.46 -10.60
CA VAL A 18 14.01 -1.40 -9.17
C VAL A 18 13.38 -2.67 -8.62
N GLU A 19 14.21 -3.68 -8.33
CA GLU A 19 13.77 -4.85 -7.59
C GLU A 19 13.25 -4.35 -6.24
N GLU A 20 11.93 -4.40 -6.06
CA GLU A 20 11.29 -3.90 -4.84
C GLU A 20 11.74 -4.76 -3.65
N VAL A 21 12.65 -4.23 -2.85
CA VAL A 21 13.15 -4.92 -1.66
C VAL A 21 12.06 -4.89 -0.60
N VAL A 22 11.43 -6.03 -0.35
CA VAL A 22 10.40 -6.18 0.67
C VAL A 22 11.01 -5.90 2.06
N PRO A 23 10.46 -4.95 2.84
CA PRO A 23 10.99 -4.64 4.17
C PRO A 23 10.97 -5.86 5.12
N PRO A 24 12.02 -6.10 5.93
CA PRO A 24 12.08 -7.23 6.86
C PRO A 24 10.90 -7.30 7.85
N GLY A 25 10.35 -6.14 8.23
CA GLY A 25 9.18 -6.05 9.09
C GLY A 25 7.91 -6.63 8.45
N VAL A 26 7.73 -6.43 7.13
CA VAL A 26 6.60 -6.99 6.36
C VAL A 26 6.70 -8.52 6.34
N VAL A 27 7.89 -9.06 6.07
CA VAL A 27 8.14 -10.51 6.06
C VAL A 27 7.82 -11.13 7.43
N THR A 28 8.30 -10.49 8.50
CA THR A 28 8.10 -10.97 9.88
C THR A 28 6.63 -10.92 10.28
N ALA A 29 5.95 -9.81 10.01
CA ALA A 29 4.54 -9.65 10.32
C ALA A 29 3.66 -10.65 9.57
N LYS A 30 3.92 -10.87 8.27
CA LYS A 30 3.21 -11.89 7.47
C LYS A 30 3.34 -13.28 8.08
N ARG A 31 4.56 -13.68 8.46
CA ARG A 31 4.81 -14.99 9.09
C ARG A 31 3.95 -15.17 10.35
N ILE A 32 3.96 -14.17 11.23
CA ILE A 32 3.18 -14.21 12.49
C ILE A 32 1.67 -14.22 12.21
N LEU A 33 1.19 -13.41 11.27
CA LEU A 33 -0.23 -13.33 10.93
C LEU A 33 -0.76 -14.58 10.22
N GLN A 34 0.10 -15.34 9.53
CA GLN A 34 -0.28 -16.59 8.87
C GLN A 34 -0.27 -17.81 9.81
N ASP A 35 0.43 -17.74 10.93
CA ASP A 35 0.51 -18.82 11.92
C ASP A 35 -0.36 -18.49 13.15
N GLU A 36 -1.56 -19.05 13.22
CA GLU A 36 -2.47 -18.85 14.36
C GLU A 36 -1.94 -19.44 15.68
N SER A 37 -0.93 -20.30 15.63
CA SER A 37 -0.29 -20.88 16.81
C SER A 37 0.87 -20.03 17.35
N ASP A 38 1.34 -19.03 16.59
CA ASP A 38 2.40 -18.13 17.03
C ASP A 38 1.89 -17.32 18.25
N PRO A 39 2.66 -17.26 19.35
CA PRO A 39 2.24 -16.57 20.56
C PRO A 39 1.99 -15.07 20.35
N GLN A 40 2.53 -14.47 19.28
CA GLN A 40 2.34 -13.06 18.94
C GLN A 40 1.20 -12.83 17.94
N HIS A 41 0.52 -13.88 17.45
CA HIS A 41 -0.50 -13.77 16.41
C HIS A 41 -1.59 -12.75 16.77
N GLN A 42 -2.22 -12.90 17.94
CA GLN A 42 -3.34 -12.05 18.35
C GLN A 42 -2.91 -10.60 18.56
N GLU A 43 -1.75 -10.36 19.18
CA GLU A 43 -1.26 -9.00 19.42
C GLU A 43 -0.81 -8.31 18.12
N THR A 44 -0.19 -9.04 17.21
CA THR A 44 0.20 -8.52 15.89
C THR A 44 -1.05 -8.17 15.07
N LYS A 45 -2.05 -9.06 15.06
CA LYS A 45 -3.34 -8.80 14.41
C LYS A 45 -4.02 -7.57 15.01
N ARG A 46 -4.04 -7.44 16.33
CA ARG A 46 -4.62 -6.28 17.03
C ARG A 46 -3.88 -4.99 16.69
N PHE A 47 -2.56 -5.02 16.64
CA PHE A 47 -1.74 -3.88 16.26
C PHE A 47 -2.11 -3.37 14.85
N PHE A 48 -2.13 -4.24 13.84
CA PHE A 48 -2.51 -3.84 12.48
C PHE A 48 -3.99 -3.46 12.35
N LEU A 49 -4.89 -4.07 13.14
CA LEU A 49 -6.27 -3.61 13.24
C LEU A 49 -6.34 -2.16 13.72
N CYS A 50 -5.60 -1.80 14.79
CA CYS A 50 -5.54 -0.42 15.27
C CYS A 50 -5.02 0.53 14.19
N LEU A 51 -3.97 0.14 13.45
CA LEU A 51 -3.45 0.92 12.33
C LEU A 51 -4.48 1.12 11.21
N THR A 52 -5.38 0.15 11.01
CA THR A 52 -6.37 0.17 9.91
C THR A 52 -7.66 0.93 10.28
N ILE A 53 -8.00 1.03 11.57
CA ILE A 53 -9.30 1.57 12.02
C ILE A 53 -9.21 2.95 12.67
N CYS A 54 -8.12 3.26 13.40
CA CYS A 54 -8.00 4.44 14.27
C CYS A 54 -7.55 5.72 13.54
N HIS A 55 -8.19 6.04 12.42
CA HIS A 55 -7.90 7.22 11.61
C HIS A 55 -9.08 7.53 10.67
N ASP A 56 -9.00 8.63 9.92
CA ASP A 56 -10.04 9.06 8.98
C ASP A 56 -9.65 8.88 7.51
N ALA A 57 -8.45 8.34 7.22
CA ALA A 57 -8.07 7.96 5.87
C ALA A 57 -9.08 7.01 5.20
N GLN A 58 -9.27 7.25 3.90
CA GLN A 58 -10.20 6.60 3.00
C GLN A 58 -9.45 5.62 2.08
N VAL A 59 -10.22 4.68 1.52
CA VAL A 59 -9.73 3.69 0.57
C VAL A 59 -10.68 3.63 -0.63
N GLU A 60 -10.12 3.69 -1.84
CA GLU A 60 -10.82 3.50 -3.09
C GLU A 60 -10.26 2.29 -3.84
N HIS A 61 -11.11 1.30 -4.13
CA HIS A 61 -10.74 0.15 -4.94
C HIS A 61 -11.17 0.39 -6.39
N LYS A 62 -10.25 0.80 -7.26
CA LYS A 62 -10.50 1.01 -8.70
C LYS A 62 -10.19 -0.28 -9.48
N GLY A 63 -11.01 -1.32 -9.26
CA GLY A 63 -10.89 -2.60 -9.96
C GLY A 63 -9.83 -3.54 -9.35
N PRO A 64 -9.28 -4.51 -10.12
CA PRO A 64 -8.35 -5.54 -9.63
C PRO A 64 -6.92 -5.02 -9.35
N GLY A 65 -6.74 -3.72 -9.14
CA GLY A 65 -5.45 -3.09 -8.87
C GLY A 65 -5.22 -2.82 -7.38
N GLU A 66 -4.06 -2.24 -7.08
CA GLU A 66 -3.72 -1.74 -5.75
C GLU A 66 -4.77 -0.73 -5.25
N PRO A 67 -5.19 -0.81 -3.97
CA PRO A 67 -6.08 0.17 -3.38
C PRO A 67 -5.43 1.56 -3.39
N LEU A 68 -6.22 2.59 -3.70
CA LEU A 68 -5.79 3.97 -3.54
C LEU A 68 -6.15 4.45 -2.14
N PHE A 69 -5.14 4.82 -1.36
CA PHE A 69 -5.31 5.38 -0.03
C PHE A 69 -5.23 6.91 -0.06
N SER A 70 -6.08 7.57 0.71
CA SER A 70 -6.07 9.04 0.82
C SER A 70 -6.45 9.47 2.23
N GLY A 71 -5.78 10.50 2.74
CA GLY A 71 -6.02 11.01 4.10
C GLY A 71 -5.64 12.48 4.20
N SER A 72 -6.01 13.10 5.31
CA SER A 72 -5.61 14.46 5.68
C SER A 72 -4.17 14.50 6.23
N SER A 73 -3.67 13.39 6.76
CA SER A 73 -2.28 13.24 7.21
C SER A 73 -1.54 12.18 6.40
N PRO A 74 -0.26 12.37 6.06
CA PRO A 74 0.55 11.35 5.39
C PRO A 74 0.74 10.10 6.27
N ASP A 75 0.74 10.25 7.60
CA ASP A 75 1.01 9.14 8.51
C ASP A 75 -0.13 8.10 8.49
N GLU A 76 -1.39 8.55 8.43
CA GLU A 76 -2.54 7.62 8.35
C GLU A 76 -2.61 6.87 7.02
N VAL A 77 -2.12 7.48 5.93
CA VAL A 77 -1.99 6.80 4.64
C VAL A 77 -0.91 5.73 4.73
N ALA A 78 0.25 6.06 5.31
CA ALA A 78 1.33 5.10 5.52
C ALA A 78 0.92 3.91 6.41
N PHE A 79 0.03 4.12 7.38
CA PHE A 79 -0.52 3.04 8.21
C PHE A 79 -1.42 2.09 7.41
N LEU A 80 -2.24 2.61 6.50
CA LEU A 80 -3.05 1.79 5.60
C LEU A 80 -2.20 0.99 4.61
N GLU A 81 -1.19 1.62 4.01
CA GLU A 81 -0.23 0.96 3.13
C GLU A 81 0.51 -0.17 3.86
N ALA A 82 1.05 0.11 5.04
CA ALA A 82 1.75 -0.89 5.85
C ALA A 82 0.83 -2.07 6.23
N SER A 83 -0.42 -1.79 6.57
CA SER A 83 -1.42 -2.82 6.89
C SER A 83 -1.76 -3.65 5.65
N HIS A 84 -1.96 -3.00 4.50
CA HIS A 84 -2.22 -3.67 3.23
C HIS A 84 -1.08 -4.62 2.85
N HIS A 85 0.17 -4.16 2.97
CA HIS A 85 1.34 -4.96 2.66
C HIS A 85 1.43 -6.24 3.49
N VAL A 86 0.88 -6.30 4.70
CA VAL A 86 0.84 -7.51 5.54
C VAL A 86 -0.44 -8.34 5.39
N GLY A 87 -1.32 -7.98 4.45
CA GLY A 87 -2.58 -8.67 4.17
C GLY A 87 -3.79 -8.19 5.00
N MET A 88 -3.67 -7.07 5.70
CA MET A 88 -4.76 -6.44 6.45
C MET A 88 -5.28 -5.22 5.71
N CYS A 89 -6.41 -5.36 5.01
CA CYS A 89 -6.94 -4.30 4.15
C CYS A 89 -8.27 -3.74 4.65
N LEU A 90 -8.34 -2.41 4.78
CA LEU A 90 -9.60 -1.70 4.87
C LEU A 90 -10.29 -1.78 3.50
N HIS A 91 -11.53 -2.25 3.44
CA HIS A 91 -12.26 -2.39 2.17
C HIS A 91 -13.11 -1.16 1.83
N SER A 92 -13.77 -0.59 2.84
CA SER A 92 -14.61 0.59 2.68
C SER A 92 -14.91 1.22 4.04
N ARG A 93 -15.10 2.54 4.08
CA ARG A 93 -15.80 3.21 5.19
C ARG A 93 -17.19 3.63 4.70
N LYS A 94 -18.21 3.30 5.48
CA LYS A 94 -19.54 3.85 5.26
C LYS A 94 -19.68 5.06 6.17
N ALA A 95 -19.93 6.24 5.60
CA ALA A 95 -20.31 7.39 6.40
C ALA A 95 -21.56 7.02 7.21
N ALA A 96 -21.51 7.21 8.53
CA ALA A 96 -22.74 7.20 9.31
C ALA A 96 -23.58 8.37 8.77
N SER A 97 -24.68 8.07 8.08
CA SER A 97 -25.66 9.08 7.72
C SER A 97 -26.20 9.64 9.02
N GLY A 98 -25.70 10.82 9.42
CA GLY A 98 -26.23 11.55 10.57
C GLY A 98 -27.70 11.88 10.30
N ASN A 99 -28.56 11.54 11.26
CA ASN A 99 -29.95 11.98 11.33
C ASN A 99 -30.01 13.33 12.05
#